data_AF-A0A1G8N1I0-F1
#
_entry.id   AF-A0A1G8N1I0-F1
#
_cell.length_a   1.000
_cell.length_b   1.000
_cell.length_c   1.000
_cell.angle_alpha   90.00
_cell.angle_beta   90.00
_cell.angle_gamma   90.00
#
_symmetry.space_group_name_H-M   'P 1'
#
loop_
_entity.id
_entity.type
_entity.pdbx_description
1 polymer ?
#
loop_
_entity_poly.entity_id
_entity_poly.type
_entity_poly.pdbx_seq_one_letter_code
_entity_poly.pdbx_strand_id
1 'polypeptide(L)'
;MQTVFREVDFTEFAFTRHLMSALQLRCEKRLELVIQELRAAWVARMRSLLGRIDGPKILLWIADHRPEEAQGVLASYGNDPLYVDRGMIDALDDHIEDCVEVVYDPGIRGTRTEGMVFSELEAPVAMQMPGIEVHDAATRKLTELLEPYFA
;
A
#
# COMPACT_ATOMS: atom_id res chain seq x y z
N MET A 1 5.15 -7.13 21.80
CA MET A 1 6.26 -6.25 21.36
C MET A 1 7.45 -6.35 22.30
N GLN A 2 7.42 -5.78 23.52
CA GLN A 2 8.55 -5.81 24.48
C GLN A 2 8.99 -7.23 24.89
N THR A 3 8.06 -8.19 24.94
CA THR A 3 8.37 -9.59 25.26
C THR A 3 9.14 -10.31 24.16
N VAL A 4 9.00 -9.86 22.90
CA VAL A 4 9.60 -10.48 21.71
C VAL A 4 10.91 -9.78 21.32
N PHE A 5 11.03 -8.47 21.53
CA PHE A 5 12.23 -7.68 21.26
C PHE A 5 12.79 -7.06 22.55
N ARG A 6 13.35 -7.91 23.42
CA ARG A 6 13.91 -7.47 24.71
C ARG A 6 15.15 -6.59 24.61
N GLU A 7 15.80 -6.59 23.44
CA GLU A 7 17.07 -5.89 23.18
C GLU A 7 16.88 -4.57 22.43
N VAL A 8 15.63 -4.17 22.17
CA VAL A 8 15.30 -2.96 21.40
C VAL A 8 14.76 -1.92 22.36
N ASP A 9 15.48 -0.80 22.48
CA ASP A 9 14.97 0.38 23.16
C ASP A 9 13.95 1.08 22.26
N PHE A 10 12.67 1.00 22.63
CA PHE A 10 11.59 1.58 21.84
C PHE A 10 11.47 3.10 21.96
N THR A 11 12.23 3.74 22.86
CA THR A 11 12.16 5.19 23.09
C THR A 11 12.83 6.02 22.00
N GLU A 12 13.62 5.39 21.14
CA GLU A 12 14.35 6.06 20.05
C GLU A 12 13.53 6.20 18.74
N PHE A 13 12.33 5.61 18.65
CA PHE A 13 11.56 5.54 17.40
C PHE A 13 10.34 6.47 17.39
N ALA A 14 10.42 7.55 16.60
CA ALA A 14 9.30 8.47 16.39
C ALA A 14 8.25 7.97 15.39
N PHE A 15 8.60 7.03 14.50
CA PHE A 15 7.73 6.55 13.42
C PHE A 15 7.85 5.05 13.19
N THR A 16 6.73 4.39 12.87
CA THR A 16 6.64 2.93 12.67
C THR A 16 7.59 2.43 11.57
N ARG A 17 7.78 3.19 10.49
CA ARG A 17 8.72 2.82 9.41
C ARG A 17 10.16 2.72 9.93
N HIS A 18 10.60 3.69 10.75
CA HIS A 18 11.95 3.68 11.32
C HIS A 18 12.16 2.51 12.29
N LEU A 19 11.14 2.21 13.12
CA LEU A 19 11.13 1.03 13.98
C LEU A 19 11.26 -0.26 13.15
N MET A 20 10.46 -0.42 12.09
CA MET A 20 10.48 -1.61 11.24
C MET A 20 11.86 -1.80 10.57
N SER A 21 12.47 -0.74 10.04
CA SER A 21 13.82 -0.79 9.47
C SER A 21 14.88 -1.18 10.51
N ALA A 22 14.77 -0.69 11.75
CA ALA A 22 15.70 -1.04 12.82
C ALA A 22 15.54 -2.50 13.30
N LEU A 23 14.31 -2.99 13.38
CA LEU A 23 14.00 -4.39 13.72
C LEU A 23 14.54 -5.36 12.66
N GLN A 24 14.52 -4.97 11.39
CA GLN A 24 15.06 -5.76 10.28
C GLN A 24 16.56 -5.99 10.41
N LEU A 25 17.31 -4.93 10.73
CA LEU A 25 18.77 -5.00 10.89
C LEU A 25 19.21 -5.87 12.07
N ARG A 26 18.40 -5.96 13.13
CA ARG A 26 18.79 -6.62 14.38
C ARG A 26 18.16 -7.99 14.60
N CYS A 27 16.99 -8.28 14.01
CA CYS A 27 16.14 -9.40 14.42
C CYS A 27 15.23 -9.91 13.27
N GLU A 28 15.79 -10.21 12.09
CA GLU A 28 15.05 -10.64 10.89
C GLU A 28 13.97 -11.72 11.15
N LYS A 29 14.30 -12.83 11.83
CA LYS A 29 13.32 -13.90 12.13
C LYS A 29 12.15 -13.45 13.01
N ARG A 30 12.39 -12.51 13.93
CA ARG A 30 11.32 -11.97 14.79
C ARG A 30 10.48 -10.94 14.05
N LEU A 31 11.08 -10.24 13.08
CA LEU A 31 10.37 -9.32 12.21
C LEU A 31 9.36 -10.06 11.33
N GLU A 32 9.71 -11.23 10.80
CA GLU A 32 8.79 -12.03 9.99
C GLU A 32 7.51 -12.39 10.76
N LEU A 33 7.62 -12.77 12.03
CA LEU A 33 6.46 -13.00 12.91
C LEU A 33 5.60 -11.74 13.07
N VAL A 34 6.23 -10.57 13.25
CA VAL A 34 5.49 -9.29 13.35
C VAL A 34 4.78 -8.98 12.04
N ILE A 35 5.44 -9.17 10.89
CA ILE A 35 4.83 -8.94 9.58
C ILE A 35 3.63 -9.87 9.38
N GLN A 36 3.75 -11.15 9.72
CA GLN A 36 2.63 -12.11 9.65
C GLN A 36 1.42 -11.65 10.48
N GLU A 37 1.65 -11.20 11.71
CA GLU A 37 0.58 -10.66 12.56
C GLU A 37 -0.03 -9.36 12.00
N LEU A 38 0.80 -8.47 11.44
CA LEU A 38 0.33 -7.25 10.80
C LEU A 38 -0.55 -7.55 9.57
N ARG A 39 -0.14 -8.52 8.75
CA ARG A 39 -0.90 -8.98 7.58
C ARG A 39 -2.25 -9.57 7.99
N ALA A 40 -2.26 -10.49 8.96
CA ALA A 40 -3.49 -11.08 9.48
C ALA A 40 -4.43 -10.00 10.06
N ALA A 41 -3.88 -9.05 10.83
CA ALA A 41 -4.65 -7.97 11.40
C ALA A 41 -5.17 -6.97 10.35
N TRP A 42 -4.42 -6.74 9.27
CA TRP A 42 -4.87 -5.92 8.14
C TRP A 42 -6.06 -6.56 7.43
N VAL A 43 -5.97 -7.85 7.08
CA VAL A 43 -7.06 -8.58 6.41
C VAL A 43 -8.33 -8.57 7.27
N ALA A 44 -8.22 -8.88 8.56
CA ALA A 44 -9.37 -8.87 9.47
C ALA A 44 -10.03 -7.48 9.56
N ARG A 45 -9.24 -6.41 9.60
CA ARG A 45 -9.76 -5.03 9.63
C ARG A 45 -10.37 -4.61 8.31
N MET A 46 -9.77 -4.98 7.17
CA MET A 46 -10.32 -4.70 5.85
C MET A 46 -11.66 -5.41 5.64
N ARG A 47 -11.77 -6.69 6.00
CA ARG A 47 -13.07 -7.39 5.98
C ARG A 47 -14.12 -6.69 6.85
N SER A 48 -13.73 -6.27 8.05
CA SER A 48 -14.63 -5.53 8.95
C SER A 48 -15.06 -4.18 8.38
N LEU A 49 -14.15 -3.45 7.73
CA LEU A 49 -14.43 -2.18 7.08
C LEU A 49 -15.36 -2.36 5.87
N LEU A 50 -15.01 -3.27 4.96
CA LEU A 50 -15.76 -3.55 3.73
C LEU A 50 -17.17 -4.09 4.05
N GLY A 51 -17.32 -4.88 5.10
CA GLY A 51 -18.64 -5.34 5.57
C GLY A 51 -19.54 -4.25 6.15
N ARG A 52 -19.01 -3.05 6.43
CA ARG A 52 -19.76 -1.89 6.93
C ARG A 52 -20.09 -0.87 5.83
N ILE A 53 -19.56 -1.05 4.63
CA ILE A 53 -19.81 -0.18 3.49
C ILE A 53 -20.90 -0.85 2.66
N ASP A 54 -22.03 -0.18 2.50
CA ASP A 54 -23.10 -0.65 1.62
C ASP A 54 -22.74 -0.41 0.15
N GLY A 55 -23.21 -1.30 -0.73
CA GLY A 55 -23.00 -1.18 -2.17
C GLY A 55 -21.73 -1.88 -2.69
N PRO A 56 -21.48 -1.78 -4.01
CA PRO A 56 -20.35 -2.41 -4.69
C PRO A 56 -19.03 -1.81 -4.20
N LYS A 57 -18.02 -2.66 -4.03
CA LYS A 57 -16.71 -2.28 -3.50
C LYS A 57 -15.63 -2.67 -4.49
N ILE A 58 -14.91 -1.69 -5.01
CA ILE A 58 -13.78 -1.91 -5.94
C ILE A 58 -12.50 -1.48 -5.23
N LEU A 59 -11.52 -2.38 -5.18
CA LEU A 59 -10.20 -2.07 -4.62
C LEU A 59 -9.31 -1.48 -5.72
N LEU A 60 -8.52 -0.46 -5.38
CA LEU A 60 -7.52 0.14 -6.28
C LEU A 60 -6.12 -0.10 -5.72
N TRP A 61 -5.31 -0.83 -6.47
CA TRP A 61 -3.88 -0.94 -6.28
C TRP A 61 -3.16 0.03 -7.20
N ILE A 62 -2.45 1.00 -6.64
CA ILE A 62 -1.62 1.96 -7.38
C ILE A 62 -0.23 1.99 -6.75
N ALA A 63 0.75 1.43 -7.45
CA ALA A 63 2.10 1.28 -6.92
C ALA A 63 3.15 1.14 -8.04
N ASP A 64 4.42 1.18 -7.67
CA ASP A 64 5.52 0.90 -8.59
C ASP A 64 5.88 -0.59 -8.74
N HIS A 65 5.08 -1.45 -8.14
CA HIS A 65 5.25 -2.89 -8.13
C HIS A 65 3.89 -3.58 -8.13
N ARG A 66 3.87 -4.85 -8.52
CA ARG A 66 2.65 -5.68 -8.52
C ARG A 66 2.41 -6.27 -7.13
N PRO A 67 1.16 -6.62 -6.77
CA PRO A 67 0.86 -7.30 -5.51
C PRO A 67 1.64 -8.61 -5.30
N GLU A 68 1.99 -9.32 -6.38
CA GLU A 68 2.80 -10.54 -6.34
C GLU A 68 4.26 -10.27 -5.95
N GLU A 69 4.75 -9.07 -6.26
CA GLU A 69 6.13 -8.66 -6.00
C GLU A 69 6.31 -8.15 -4.56
N ALA A 70 5.20 -7.86 -3.86
CA ALA A 70 5.18 -7.40 -2.47
C ALA A 70 5.39 -8.51 -1.42
N GLN A 71 5.84 -9.70 -1.83
CA GLN A 71 6.05 -10.84 -0.95
C GLN A 71 7.46 -10.85 -0.33
N GLY A 72 7.53 -11.13 0.99
CA GLY A 72 8.80 -11.35 1.71
C GLY A 72 9.49 -10.10 2.25
N VAL A 73 10.69 -10.30 2.82
CA VAL A 73 11.44 -9.29 3.58
C VAL A 73 11.92 -8.12 2.69
N LEU A 74 12.07 -8.33 1.38
CA LEU A 74 12.42 -7.30 0.40
C LEU A 74 11.35 -6.20 0.26
N ALA A 75 10.09 -6.50 0.58
CA ALA A 75 9.01 -5.50 0.62
C ALA A 75 9.16 -4.47 1.75
N SER A 76 10.06 -4.71 2.72
CA SER A 76 10.25 -3.82 3.89
C SER A 76 10.92 -2.48 3.55
N TYR A 77 11.51 -2.36 2.36
CA TYR A 77 12.13 -1.13 1.84
C TYR A 77 11.41 -0.56 0.61
N GLY A 78 10.30 -1.20 0.19
CA GLY A 78 9.53 -0.79 -0.98
C GLY A 78 8.72 0.48 -0.74
N ASN A 79 8.21 1.04 -1.85
CA ASN A 79 7.18 2.07 -1.79
C ASN A 79 5.85 1.45 -1.33
N ASP A 80 4.93 2.31 -0.90
CA ASP A 80 3.60 1.84 -0.50
C ASP A 80 2.88 1.16 -1.69
N PRO A 81 1.97 0.21 -1.43
CA PRO A 81 1.55 -0.33 -0.12
C PRO A 81 2.57 -1.27 0.53
N LEU A 82 3.00 -0.97 1.76
CA LEU A 82 3.89 -1.85 2.53
C LEU A 82 3.17 -3.08 3.09
N TYR A 83 3.80 -4.25 2.91
CA TYR A 83 3.40 -5.55 3.48
C TYR A 83 2.05 -6.11 3.03
N VAL A 84 1.29 -5.40 2.20
CA VAL A 84 0.10 -5.92 1.53
C VAL A 84 0.55 -6.68 0.29
N ASP A 85 0.11 -7.92 0.13
CA ASP A 85 0.43 -8.75 -1.03
C ASP A 85 -0.82 -9.32 -1.70
N ARG A 86 -0.64 -10.00 -2.83
CA ARG A 86 -1.71 -10.67 -3.59
C ARG A 86 -2.60 -11.54 -2.69
N GLY A 87 -2.00 -12.38 -1.85
CA GLY A 87 -2.78 -13.29 -0.99
C GLY A 87 -3.66 -12.57 0.02
N MET A 88 -3.27 -11.36 0.44
CA MET A 88 -4.12 -10.52 1.30
C MET A 88 -5.27 -9.86 0.54
N ILE A 89 -5.07 -9.51 -0.74
CA ILE A 89 -6.14 -9.01 -1.61
C ILE A 89 -7.13 -10.12 -1.92
N ASP A 90 -6.64 -11.30 -2.31
CA ASP A 90 -7.49 -12.47 -2.64
C ASP A 90 -8.33 -12.90 -1.42
N ALA A 91 -7.81 -12.72 -0.20
CA ALA A 91 -8.57 -12.96 1.02
C ALA A 91 -9.78 -12.02 1.19
N LEU A 92 -9.94 -11.00 0.35
CA LEU A 92 -11.06 -10.07 0.35
C LEU A 92 -12.07 -10.34 -0.78
N ASP A 93 -11.86 -11.36 -1.63
CA ASP A 93 -12.70 -11.63 -2.82
C ASP A 93 -14.21 -11.68 -2.51
N ASP A 94 -14.61 -12.27 -1.38
CA ASP A 94 -16.03 -12.33 -0.97
C ASP A 94 -16.62 -10.96 -0.54
N HIS A 95 -15.80 -9.92 -0.47
CA HIS A 95 -16.16 -8.58 0.03
C HIS A 95 -15.98 -7.46 -1.01
N ILE A 96 -15.39 -7.77 -2.18
CA ILE A 96 -15.12 -6.80 -3.25
C ILE A 96 -15.66 -7.35 -4.57
N GLU A 97 -16.00 -6.45 -5.49
CA GLU A 97 -16.43 -6.80 -6.85
C GLU A 97 -15.22 -7.03 -7.76
N ASP A 98 -14.16 -6.24 -7.57
CA ASP A 98 -12.94 -6.32 -8.36
C ASP A 98 -11.76 -5.62 -7.66
N CYS A 99 -10.54 -5.93 -8.11
CA CYS A 99 -9.30 -5.25 -7.75
C CYS A 99 -8.62 -4.69 -9.00
N VAL A 100 -8.64 -3.36 -9.14
CA VAL A 100 -7.97 -2.65 -10.23
C VAL A 100 -6.51 -2.43 -9.91
N GLU A 101 -5.62 -2.91 -10.76
CA GLU A 101 -4.18 -2.70 -10.63
C GLU A 101 -3.63 -1.70 -11.63
N VAL A 102 -2.92 -0.70 -11.11
CA VAL A 102 -2.22 0.34 -11.85
C VAL A 102 -0.77 0.33 -11.37
N VAL A 103 0.08 -0.36 -12.12
CA VAL A 103 1.50 -0.48 -11.80
C VAL A 103 2.31 0.45 -12.71
N TYR A 104 3.13 1.33 -12.13
CA TYR A 104 3.87 2.36 -12.86
C TYR A 104 5.39 2.25 -12.64
N ASP A 105 6.18 2.73 -13.60
CA ASP A 105 7.65 2.79 -13.43
C ASP A 105 8.04 4.17 -12.84
N PRO A 106 8.59 4.24 -11.62
CA PRO A 106 8.97 5.50 -10.97
C PRO A 106 10.20 6.14 -11.64
N GLY A 107 10.92 5.39 -12.47
CA GLY A 107 12.07 5.80 -13.26
C GLY A 107 11.73 6.57 -14.55
N ILE A 108 10.45 6.55 -14.98
CA ILE A 108 9.97 7.41 -16.07
C ILE A 108 9.90 8.84 -15.53
N ARG A 109 10.96 9.62 -15.78
CA ARG A 109 11.18 10.98 -15.29
C ARG A 109 10.37 12.07 -16.03
N GLY A 110 9.49 11.69 -16.95
CA GLY A 110 8.62 12.62 -17.67
C GLY A 110 7.63 13.27 -16.70
N THR A 111 8.01 14.44 -16.19
CA THR A 111 7.13 15.46 -15.63
C THR A 111 6.21 15.03 -14.47
N ARG A 112 6.83 14.58 -13.37
CA ARG A 112 6.13 14.16 -12.13
C ARG A 112 5.10 15.16 -11.58
N THR A 113 5.23 16.45 -11.88
CA THR A 113 4.30 17.48 -11.37
C THR A 113 3.67 18.34 -12.46
N GLU A 114 3.93 18.07 -13.74
CA GLU A 114 3.28 18.83 -14.82
C GLU A 114 1.79 18.52 -14.85
N GLY A 115 0.98 19.58 -14.91
CA GLY A 115 -0.47 19.53 -14.79
C GLY A 115 -1.00 19.31 -13.36
N MET A 116 -0.15 19.00 -12.37
CA MET A 116 -0.60 18.84 -11.00
C MET A 116 -0.97 20.20 -10.39
N VAL A 117 -1.97 20.19 -9.50
CA VAL A 117 -2.36 21.38 -8.74
C VAL A 117 -1.83 21.23 -7.31
N PHE A 118 -0.85 22.05 -6.95
CA PHE A 118 -0.21 22.07 -5.63
C PHE A 118 0.35 23.46 -5.32
N SER A 119 0.49 23.80 -4.04
CA SER A 119 1.16 25.02 -3.58
C SER A 119 2.69 24.86 -3.57
N GLU A 120 3.44 25.96 -3.54
CA GLU A 120 4.92 25.90 -3.49
C GLU A 120 5.45 25.08 -2.30
N LEU A 121 4.76 25.13 -1.15
CA LEU A 121 5.11 24.35 0.04
C LEU A 121 4.92 22.84 -0.16
N GLU A 122 4.01 22.44 -1.05
CA GLU A 122 3.69 21.04 -1.34
C GLU A 122 4.57 20.44 -2.46
N ALA A 123 5.36 21.27 -3.16
CA ALA A 123 6.18 20.83 -4.29
C ALA A 123 7.05 19.60 -4.00
N PRO A 124 7.75 19.48 -2.85
CA PRO A 124 8.55 18.30 -2.54
C PRO A 124 7.72 17.03 -2.38
N VAL A 125 6.50 17.14 -1.86
CA VAL A 125 5.57 16.02 -1.68
C VAL A 125 4.95 15.62 -3.02
N ALA A 126 4.54 16.60 -3.82
CA ALA A 126 4.01 16.37 -5.17
C ALA A 126 5.01 15.61 -6.06
N MET A 127 6.32 15.90 -5.94
CA MET A 127 7.38 15.16 -6.65
C MET A 127 7.51 13.67 -6.25
N GLN A 128 6.91 13.25 -5.12
CA GLN A 128 6.90 11.87 -4.66
C GLN A 128 5.61 11.13 -5.04
N MET A 129 4.59 11.83 -5.55
CA MET A 129 3.33 11.22 -5.97
C MET A 129 3.42 10.64 -7.38
N PRO A 130 2.56 9.66 -7.73
CA PRO A 130 2.39 9.23 -9.11
C PRO A 130 2.01 10.41 -10.01
N GLY A 131 2.57 10.44 -11.23
CA GLY A 131 2.26 11.48 -12.22
C GLY A 131 0.82 11.42 -12.73
N ILE A 132 0.37 12.47 -13.43
CA ILE A 132 -0.99 12.53 -14.01
C ILE A 132 -1.29 11.34 -14.91
N GLU A 133 -0.31 10.89 -15.71
CA GLU A 133 -0.50 9.74 -16.60
C GLU A 133 -0.93 8.48 -15.83
N VAL A 134 -0.46 8.30 -14.59
CA VAL A 134 -0.87 7.18 -13.72
C VAL A 134 -2.30 7.38 -13.23
N HIS A 135 -2.66 8.61 -12.86
CA HIS A 135 -4.04 8.95 -12.47
C HIS A 135 -5.03 8.79 -13.64
N ASP A 136 -4.63 9.15 -14.86
CA ASP A 136 -5.43 8.95 -16.07
C ASP A 136 -5.61 7.46 -16.38
N ALA A 137 -4.55 6.66 -16.23
CA ALA A 137 -4.63 5.22 -16.37
C ALA A 137 -5.57 4.58 -15.33
N ALA A 138 -5.49 5.03 -14.07
CA ALA A 138 -6.39 4.60 -13.01
C ALA A 138 -7.84 4.98 -13.32
N THR A 139 -8.06 6.22 -13.73
CA THR A 139 -9.40 6.74 -14.08
C THR A 139 -10.02 5.91 -15.19
N ARG A 140 -9.28 5.63 -16.27
CA ARG A 140 -9.80 4.84 -17.40
C ARG A 140 -10.28 3.46 -16.95
N LYS A 141 -9.45 2.74 -16.20
CA LYS A 141 -9.78 1.40 -15.69
C LYS A 141 -10.96 1.42 -14.72
N LEU A 142 -11.01 2.42 -13.84
CA LEU A 142 -12.09 2.55 -12.88
C LEU A 142 -13.41 2.90 -13.56
N THR A 143 -13.43 3.81 -14.54
CA THR A 143 -14.64 4.19 -15.25
C THR A 143 -15.30 2.99 -15.94
N GLU A 144 -14.51 2.14 -16.60
CA GLU A 144 -15.02 0.92 -17.26
C GLU A 144 -15.74 -0.03 -16.28
N LEU A 145 -15.25 -0.14 -15.05
CA LEU A 145 -15.86 -0.97 -14.01
C LEU A 145 -16.99 -0.29 -13.25
N LEU A 146 -16.95 1.04 -13.16
CA LEU A 146 -17.90 1.83 -12.39
C LEU A 146 -19.16 2.19 -13.19
N GLU A 147 -19.08 2.27 -14.52
CA GLU A 147 -20.21 2.61 -15.41
C GLU A 147 -21.52 1.86 -15.08
N PRO A 148 -21.52 0.53 -14.84
CA PRO A 148 -22.74 -0.21 -14.53
C PRO A 148 -23.45 0.23 -13.23
N TYR A 149 -22.76 0.90 -12.31
CA TYR A 149 -23.31 1.33 -11.03
C TYR A 149 -23.87 2.75 -11.04
N PHE A 150 -23.67 3.49 -12.13
CA PHE A 150 -24.13 4.88 -12.29
C PHE A 150 -25.23 5.05 -13.36
N ALA A 151 -25.65 3.96 -14.00
CA ALA A 151 -26.77 3.90 -14.94
C ALA A 151 -28.12 3.67 -14.24
#